data_AF-A0A6G9SDB3-F1
#
_entry.id   AF-A0A6G9SDB3-F1
#
_cell.length_a   1.000
_cell.length_b   1.000
_cell.length_c   1.000
_cell.angle_alpha   90.00
_cell.angle_beta   90.00
_cell.angle_gamma   90.00
#
_symmetry.space_group_name_H-M   'P 1'
#
loop_
_entity.id
_entity.type
_entity.pdbx_description
1 polymer ?
#
loop_
_entity_poly.entity_id
_entity_poly.type
_entity_poly.pdbx_seq_one_letter_code
_entity_poly.pdbx_strand_id
1 'polypeptide(L)'
;MPSESSSSDLTQTPKTIDIDGQRPIAKSDFPEHEMLTLDGKRPIDPNNLDIEEILEIDGQRPIAKNNFQVQDILEIDGSRPISENAVETQMPTGHMD
;
A
#
# COMPACT_ATOMS: atom_id res chain seq x y z
N MET A 1 18.14 5.10 -56.83
CA MET A 1 17.67 5.93 -55.70
C MET A 1 16.71 6.97 -56.27
N PRO A 2 15.54 7.21 -55.64
CA PRO A 2 15.38 7.42 -54.21
C PRO A 2 14.65 6.28 -53.48
N SER A 3 14.99 6.18 -52.21
CA SER A 3 14.42 5.37 -51.15
C SER A 3 13.30 6.15 -50.48
N GLU A 4 12.11 5.56 -50.34
CA GLU A 4 11.13 6.06 -49.38
C GLU A 4 10.89 4.99 -48.33
N SER A 5 11.45 5.28 -47.17
CA SER A 5 11.22 4.64 -45.89
C SER A 5 9.74 4.77 -45.52
N SER A 6 8.98 3.67 -45.58
CA SER A 6 7.74 3.59 -44.83
C SER A 6 8.09 3.04 -43.45
N SER A 7 8.44 3.97 -42.56
CA SER A 7 8.55 3.72 -41.13
C SER A 7 7.19 3.24 -40.66
N SER A 8 7.04 1.93 -40.42
CA SER A 8 5.84 1.36 -39.82
C SER A 8 5.78 1.82 -38.36
N ASP A 9 5.25 3.02 -38.16
CA ASP A 9 4.85 3.50 -36.86
C ASP A 9 3.72 2.59 -36.39
N LEU A 10 4.06 1.65 -35.50
CA LEU A 10 3.13 0.72 -34.87
C LEU A 10 2.25 1.51 -33.90
N THR A 11 1.38 2.34 -34.47
CA THR A 11 0.23 2.90 -33.76
C THR A 11 -0.57 1.72 -33.26
N GLN A 12 -0.60 1.56 -31.93
CA GLN A 12 -1.35 0.51 -31.29
C GLN A 12 -2.82 0.65 -31.66
N THR A 13 -3.28 -0.15 -32.62
CA THR A 13 -4.70 -0.32 -32.86
C THR A 13 -5.32 -0.92 -31.59
N PRO A 14 -6.43 -0.36 -31.05
CA PRO A 14 -7.10 -0.94 -29.91
C PRO A 14 -7.59 -2.33 -30.31
N LYS A 15 -6.96 -3.37 -29.75
CA LYS A 15 -7.43 -4.75 -29.91
C LYS A 15 -8.87 -4.77 -29.43
N THR A 16 -9.75 -5.37 -30.23
CA THR A 16 -11.17 -5.48 -29.91
C THR A 16 -11.53 -6.96 -29.92
N ILE A 17 -12.28 -7.42 -28.91
CA ILE A 17 -12.87 -8.76 -28.93
C ILE A 17 -14.25 -8.68 -29.60
N ASP A 18 -14.55 -9.63 -30.47
CA ASP A 18 -15.86 -9.77 -31.12
C ASP A 18 -16.57 -11.02 -30.59
N ILE A 19 -17.19 -10.88 -29.42
CA ILE A 19 -17.97 -11.94 -28.77
C ILE A 19 -19.47 -11.63 -28.75
N ASP A 20 -19.82 -10.34 -28.79
CA ASP A 20 -21.20 -9.81 -28.78
C ASP A 20 -21.22 -8.33 -29.25
N GLY A 21 -20.29 -7.95 -30.13
CA GLY A 21 -20.04 -6.57 -30.55
C GLY A 21 -18.58 -6.15 -30.32
N GLN A 22 -18.22 -4.98 -30.82
CA GLN A 22 -16.86 -4.44 -30.72
C GLN A 22 -16.58 -3.90 -29.30
N ARG A 23 -16.05 -4.75 -28.40
CA ARG A 23 -15.61 -4.30 -27.06
C ARG A 23 -14.14 -3.87 -27.08
N PRO A 24 -13.83 -2.57 -26.93
CA PRO A 24 -12.45 -2.09 -26.94
C PRO A 24 -11.67 -2.63 -25.74
N ILE A 25 -10.45 -3.11 -25.98
CA ILE A 25 -9.50 -3.51 -24.94
C ILE A 25 -8.51 -2.37 -24.75
N ALA A 26 -8.68 -1.62 -23.66
CA ALA A 26 -7.64 -0.68 -23.22
C ALA A 26 -6.49 -1.46 -22.57
N LYS A 27 -5.26 -0.98 -22.74
CA LYS A 27 -4.16 -1.39 -21.85
C LYS A 27 -4.53 -0.97 -20.43
N SER A 28 -4.38 -1.85 -19.45
CA SER A 28 -4.51 -1.44 -18.05
C SER A 28 -3.28 -0.63 -17.65
N ASP A 29 -3.48 0.47 -16.95
CA ASP A 29 -2.38 1.24 -16.35
C ASP A 29 -1.81 0.57 -15.07
N PHE A 30 -2.34 -0.59 -14.69
CA PHE A 30 -1.85 -1.38 -13.56
C PHE A 30 -0.48 -2.00 -13.89
N PRO A 31 0.52 -1.87 -12.99
CA PRO A 31 1.79 -2.58 -13.12
C PRO A 31 1.57 -4.10 -13.17
N GLU A 32 2.48 -4.83 -13.81
CA GLU A 32 2.54 -6.28 -13.59
C GLU A 32 3.03 -6.55 -12.17
N HIS A 33 2.18 -7.19 -11.37
CA HIS A 33 2.47 -7.58 -9.99
C HIS A 33 2.78 -9.07 -9.91
N GLU A 34 3.61 -9.47 -8.94
CA GLU A 34 3.75 -10.89 -8.59
C GLU A 34 2.39 -11.44 -8.16
N MET A 35 2.12 -12.71 -8.47
CA MET A 35 0.81 -13.34 -8.23
C MET A 35 0.96 -14.52 -7.27
N LEU A 36 0.24 -14.49 -6.15
CA LEU A 36 0.09 -15.62 -5.24
C LEU A 36 -0.86 -16.66 -5.85
N THR A 37 -0.44 -17.93 -5.93
CA THR A 37 -1.16 -19.03 -6.60
C THR A 37 -1.76 -20.08 -5.67
N LEU A 38 -1.73 -19.86 -4.35
CA LEU A 38 -2.13 -20.86 -3.35
C LEU A 38 -3.65 -21.11 -3.29
N ASP A 39 -4.46 -20.12 -3.69
CA ASP A 39 -5.92 -20.22 -3.78
C ASP A 39 -6.44 -19.16 -4.76
N GLY A 40 -6.44 -19.51 -6.05
CA GLY A 40 -6.59 -18.56 -7.16
C GLY A 40 -5.32 -17.73 -7.41
N LYS A 41 -5.39 -16.81 -8.39
CA LYS A 41 -4.30 -15.87 -8.70
C LYS A 41 -4.61 -14.53 -8.03
N ARG A 42 -3.93 -14.21 -6.93
CA ARG A 42 -4.09 -12.93 -6.20
C ARG A 42 -2.84 -12.06 -6.41
N PRO A 43 -2.97 -10.79 -6.85
CA PRO A 43 -1.84 -9.87 -6.92
C PRO A 43 -1.18 -9.69 -5.55
N ILE A 44 0.14 -9.56 -5.55
CA ILE A 44 0.97 -9.23 -4.39
C ILE A 44 1.45 -7.79 -4.57
N ASP A 45 1.00 -6.91 -3.69
CA ASP A 45 1.48 -5.54 -3.65
C ASP A 45 2.86 -5.48 -2.96
N PRO A 46 3.80 -4.67 -3.47
CA PRO A 46 5.03 -4.41 -2.76
C PRO A 46 4.73 -3.73 -1.42
N ASN A 47 5.39 -4.17 -0.36
CA ASN A 47 5.25 -3.60 0.98
C ASN A 47 6.57 -2.96 1.43
N ASN A 48 6.50 -1.82 2.11
CA ASN A 48 7.65 -1.12 2.69
C ASN A 48 7.69 -1.31 4.23
N LEU A 49 7.34 -2.50 4.70
CA LEU A 49 7.33 -2.82 6.12
C LEU A 49 8.74 -3.19 6.59
N ASP A 50 9.30 -2.40 7.50
CA ASP A 50 10.58 -2.71 8.12
C ASP A 50 10.41 -3.72 9.25
N ILE A 51 10.98 -4.91 9.07
CA ILE A 51 10.97 -5.98 10.06
C ILE A 51 12.16 -5.81 10.99
N GLU A 52 11.92 -5.85 12.30
CA GLU A 52 12.95 -5.82 13.33
C GLU A 52 13.44 -7.23 13.66
N GLU A 53 12.49 -8.15 13.87
CA GLU A 53 12.76 -9.52 14.30
C GLU A 53 11.69 -10.47 13.75
N ILE A 54 12.02 -11.76 13.62
CA ILE A 54 11.07 -12.82 13.29
C ILE A 54 11.07 -13.82 14.44
N LEU A 55 9.90 -14.03 15.04
CA LEU A 55 9.71 -15.02 16.09
C LEU A 55 9.31 -16.36 15.48
N GLU A 56 10.05 -17.42 15.82
CA GLU A 56 9.79 -18.80 15.38
C GLU A 56 8.81 -19.51 16.34
N ILE A 57 7.62 -18.93 16.51
CA ILE A 57 6.55 -19.48 17.35
C ILE A 57 5.30 -19.75 16.50
N ASP A 58 4.99 -21.04 16.30
CA ASP A 58 3.88 -21.45 15.44
C ASP A 58 4.01 -20.86 14.02
N GLY A 59 5.20 -21.07 13.43
CA GLY A 59 5.63 -20.46 12.17
C GLY A 59 6.48 -19.20 12.37
N GLN A 60 6.72 -18.48 11.26
CA GLN A 60 7.48 -17.23 11.25
C GLN A 60 6.55 -16.05 11.47
N ARG A 61 6.64 -15.42 12.65
CA ARG A 61 5.84 -14.24 13.01
C ARG A 61 6.73 -12.98 13.00
N PRO A 62 6.63 -12.10 11.99
CA PRO A 62 7.45 -10.89 11.93
C PRO A 62 6.98 -9.86 12.96
N ILE A 63 7.95 -9.20 13.60
CA ILE A 63 7.79 -8.03 14.47
C ILE A 63 8.27 -6.81 13.68
N ALA A 64 7.36 -5.86 13.44
CA ALA A 64 7.67 -4.64 12.71
C ALA A 64 8.32 -3.59 13.63
N LYS A 65 9.23 -2.81 13.06
CA LYS A 65 9.81 -1.65 13.77
C LYS A 65 8.71 -0.63 14.10
N ASN A 66 8.81 -0.02 15.27
CA ASN A 66 7.93 1.05 15.70
C ASN A 66 8.73 2.18 16.37
N ASN A 67 8.34 3.43 16.13
CA ASN A 67 8.93 4.61 16.77
C ASN A 67 8.19 5.03 18.05
N PHE A 68 7.23 4.22 18.52
CA PHE A 68 6.47 4.49 19.74
C PHE A 68 7.37 4.47 20.98
N GLN A 69 7.36 5.56 21.74
CA GLN A 69 8.14 5.72 22.96
C GLN A 69 7.19 5.91 24.15
N VAL A 70 7.33 5.04 25.15
CA VAL A 70 6.63 5.16 26.43
C VAL A 70 7.42 6.08 27.33
N GLN A 71 6.77 7.10 27.89
CA GLN A 71 7.41 8.11 28.74
C GLN A 71 7.12 7.89 30.20
N ASP A 72 5.90 7.48 30.49
CA ASP A 72 5.46 7.20 31.85
C ASP A 72 4.48 6.02 31.84
N ILE A 73 4.28 5.44 33.02
CA ILE A 73 3.37 4.30 33.21
C ILE A 73 2.41 4.67 34.35
N LEU A 74 1.12 4.65 34.03
CA LEU A 74 0.07 4.83 35.02
C LEU A 74 -0.32 3.48 35.62
N GLU A 75 -0.03 3.31 36.90
CA GLU A 75 -0.37 2.12 37.69
C GLU A 75 -1.78 2.21 38.27
N ILE A 76 -2.79 2.10 37.42
CA ILE A 76 -4.19 1.94 37.82
C ILE A 76 -4.80 0.71 37.13
N ASP A 77 -5.11 -0.32 37.93
CA ASP A 77 -5.64 -1.58 37.42
C ASP A 77 -4.76 -2.16 36.29
N GLY A 78 -3.45 -2.25 36.57
CA GLY A 78 -2.39 -2.63 35.63
C GLY A 78 -1.51 -1.45 35.19
N SER A 79 -0.51 -1.77 34.35
CA SER A 79 0.47 -0.80 33.83
C SER A 79 -0.01 -0.21 32.50
N ARG A 80 -0.56 1.01 32.52
CA ARG A 80 -1.02 1.70 31.31
C ARG A 80 0.07 2.64 30.78
N PRO A 81 0.63 2.44 29.58
CA PRO A 81 1.66 3.31 29.04
C PRO A 81 1.09 4.68 28.66
N ILE A 82 1.81 5.75 29.01
CA ILE A 82 1.57 7.12 28.59
C ILE A 82 2.64 7.51 27.56
N SER A 83 2.22 8.04 26.43
CA SER A 83 3.08 8.63 25.40
C SER A 83 2.81 10.13 25.25
N GLU A 84 3.79 10.88 24.75
CA GLU A 84 3.55 12.25 24.31
C GLU A 84 2.48 12.27 23.22
N ASN A 85 1.55 13.21 23.35
CA ASN A 85 0.63 13.56 22.27
C ASN A 85 0.80 15.05 22.01
N ALA A 86 1.18 15.43 20.79
CA ALA A 86 1.27 16.83 20.38
C ALA A 86 -0.14 17.40 20.19
N VAL A 87 -0.89 17.58 21.27
CA VAL A 87 -2.16 18.31 21.23
C VAL A 87 -1.87 19.75 21.59
N GLU A 88 -1.84 20.64 20.59
CA GLU A 88 -2.04 22.07 20.79
C GLU A 88 -3.46 22.30 21.30
N THR A 89 -3.67 22.08 22.60
CA THR A 89 -4.95 22.39 23.23
C THR A 89 -4.88 23.85 23.70
N GLN A 90 -5.12 24.78 22.77
CA GLN A 90 -5.65 26.07 23.21
C GLN A 90 -7.06 25.80 23.75
N MET A 91 -7.18 25.58 25.06
CA MET A 91 -8.48 25.64 25.71
C MET A 91 -9.00 27.07 25.54
N PRO A 92 -10.11 27.31 24.83
CA PRO A 92 -10.72 28.62 24.85
C PRO A 92 -11.24 28.82 26.27
N THR A 93 -10.55 29.63 27.07
CA THR A 93 -11.08 30.12 28.33
C THR A 93 -12.28 30.99 27.95
N GLY A 94 -13.49 30.42 27.99
CA GLY A 94 -14.72 31.18 27.90
C GLY A 94 -14.68 32.27 28.96
N HIS A 95 -14.64 33.52 28.50
CA HIS A 95 -14.84 34.68 29.36
C HIS A 95 -16.26 34.56 29.93
N MET A 96 -16.39 34.41 31.24
CA MET A 96 -17.66 34.63 31.91
C MET A 96 -17.82 36.15 32.04
N ASP A 97 -18.81 36.69 31.33
CA ASP A 97 -19.27 38.08 31.48
C ASP A 97 -19.79 38.38 32.89
#